data_AF-A0A7J2LMR3-F1
#
_entry.id   AF-A0A7J2LMR3-F1
#
_cell.length_a   1.000
_cell.length_b   1.000
_cell.length_c   1.000
_cell.angle_alpha   90.00
_cell.angle_beta   90.00
_cell.angle_gamma   90.00
#
_symmetry.space_group_name_H-M   'P 1'
#
loop_
_entity.id
_entity.type
_entity.pdbx_description
1 polymer ?
#
loop_
_entity_poly.entity_id
_entity_poly.type
_entity_poly.pdbx_seq_one_letter_code
_entity_poly.pdbx_strand_id
1 'polypeptide(L)'
;MNPLLIFAPLGMIFVGLLSIYLWRKRSRVGLKCFFFGGLVWFAAIIPKIVLDYLLTPNLSLWTMKVYGFPTAQFILGAYVGLRTGLLECGFAYLALSKSRLQGFSLDEATAFGIGFGSFEAILLGFPALIQIMVFIANPSLLNLLPQTQRQMVESQLNLHTWGVTAPIFDKIFTLFVHIFTTLLVFSSIIRRRPLDLLGAI
;
A
#
# COMPACT_ATOMS: atom_id res chain seq x y z
N MET A 1 -23.21 11.08 9.53
CA MET A 1 -22.18 10.76 8.52
C MET A 1 -21.49 12.05 8.11
N ASN A 2 -20.16 12.09 8.18
CA ASN A 2 -19.37 13.20 7.69
C ASN A 2 -19.20 13.07 6.16
N PRO A 3 -19.86 13.91 5.33
CA PRO A 3 -19.80 13.79 3.88
C PRO A 3 -18.40 14.05 3.31
N LEU A 4 -17.54 14.75 4.05
CA LEU A 4 -16.18 15.09 3.62
C LEU A 4 -15.25 13.87 3.61
N LEU A 5 -15.62 12.76 4.25
CA LEU A 5 -14.82 11.53 4.24
C LEU A 5 -14.60 10.97 2.83
N ILE A 6 -15.46 11.31 1.86
CA ILE A 6 -15.28 10.92 0.45
C ILE A 6 -13.98 11.48 -0.16
N PHE A 7 -13.48 12.60 0.35
CA PHE A 7 -12.25 13.22 -0.15
C PHE A 7 -11.00 12.41 0.22
N ALA A 8 -11.04 11.57 1.25
CA ALA A 8 -9.90 10.73 1.61
C ALA A 8 -9.56 9.72 0.50
N PRO A 9 -10.45 8.80 0.09
CA PRO A 9 -10.15 7.87 -0.99
C PRO A 9 -9.95 8.56 -2.35
N LEU A 10 -10.67 9.66 -2.63
CA LEU A 10 -10.41 10.47 -3.83
C LEU A 10 -8.99 11.04 -3.84
N GLY A 11 -8.52 11.54 -2.70
CA GLY A 11 -7.17 12.05 -2.53
C GLY A 11 -6.11 10.96 -2.72
N MET A 12 -6.34 9.76 -2.21
CA MET A 12 -5.45 8.60 -2.43
C MET A 12 -5.32 8.25 -3.91
N ILE A 13 -6.45 8.14 -4.62
CA ILE A 13 -6.48 7.87 -6.07
C ILE A 13 -5.77 9.00 -6.83
N PHE A 14 -6.04 10.24 -6.44
CA PHE A 14 -5.44 11.42 -7.05
C PHE A 14 -3.91 11.43 -6.90
N VAL A 15 -3.37 11.09 -5.72
CA VAL A 15 -1.92 10.97 -5.49
C VAL A 15 -1.29 9.94 -6.43
N GLY A 16 -1.91 8.76 -6.58
CA GLY A 16 -1.45 7.72 -7.49
C GLY A 16 -1.46 8.17 -8.96
N LEU A 17 -2.56 8.74 -9.43
CA LEU A 17 -2.68 9.20 -10.83
C LEU A 17 -1.75 10.39 -11.12
N LEU A 18 -1.67 11.35 -10.20
CA LEU A 18 -0.87 12.55 -10.36
C LEU A 18 0.62 12.21 -10.41
N SER A 19 1.11 11.31 -9.55
CA SER A 19 2.52 10.93 -9.55
C SER A 19 2.96 10.24 -10.85
N ILE A 20 2.14 9.33 -11.40
CA ILE A 20 2.36 8.74 -12.73
C ILE A 20 2.41 9.84 -13.80
N TYR A 21 1.44 10.76 -13.79
CA TYR A 21 1.36 11.84 -14.77
C TYR A 21 2.59 12.76 -14.72
N LEU A 22 2.95 13.24 -13.52
CA LEU A 22 4.06 14.15 -13.32
C LEU A 22 5.40 13.53 -13.74
N TRP A 23 5.65 12.27 -13.35
CA TRP A 23 6.89 11.60 -13.74
C TRP A 23 6.96 11.34 -15.23
N ARG A 24 5.87 10.85 -15.84
CA ARG A 24 5.81 10.63 -17.28
C ARG A 24 6.05 11.91 -18.08
N LYS A 25 5.48 13.03 -17.63
CA LYS A 25 5.69 14.33 -18.28
C LYS A 25 7.16 14.77 -18.23
N ARG A 26 7.85 14.48 -17.12
CA ARG A 26 9.28 14.80 -16.93
C ARG A 26 10.20 13.87 -17.74
N SER A 27 10.07 12.56 -17.56
CA SER A 27 11.05 11.58 -18.06
C SER A 27 10.71 10.98 -19.42
N ARG A 28 9.46 11.16 -19.91
CA ARG A 28 8.93 10.56 -21.14
C ARG A 28 8.98 9.03 -21.17
N VAL A 29 9.18 8.39 -20.02
CA VAL A 29 9.16 6.92 -19.88
C VAL A 29 7.80 6.37 -20.28
N GLY A 30 7.80 5.21 -20.94
CA GLY A 30 6.57 4.53 -21.35
C GLY A 30 5.72 4.09 -20.16
N LEU A 31 4.39 4.13 -20.32
CA LEU A 31 3.43 3.67 -19.28
C LEU A 31 3.67 2.22 -18.83
N LYS A 32 4.31 1.41 -19.67
CA LYS A 32 4.64 0.00 -19.39
C LYS A 32 5.46 -0.15 -18.11
N CYS A 33 6.39 0.76 -17.80
CA CYS A 33 7.22 0.67 -16.59
C CYS A 33 6.39 0.85 -15.32
N PHE A 34 5.48 1.83 -15.32
CA PHE A 34 4.55 2.06 -14.20
C PHE A 34 3.59 0.88 -14.02
N PHE A 35 3.00 0.40 -15.12
CA PHE A 35 2.09 -0.75 -15.08
C PHE A 35 2.79 -2.01 -14.57
N PHE A 36 4.03 -2.25 -15.00
CA PHE A 36 4.82 -3.37 -14.53
C PHE A 36 5.14 -3.26 -13.03
N GLY A 37 5.48 -2.08 -12.52
CA GLY A 37 5.61 -1.83 -11.08
C GLY A 37 4.34 -2.17 -10.31
N GLY A 38 3.19 -1.70 -10.80
CA GLY A 38 1.88 -1.99 -10.22
C GLY A 38 1.52 -3.49 -10.21
N LEU A 39 1.84 -4.21 -11.28
CA LEU A 39 1.64 -5.67 -11.35
C LEU A 39 2.50 -6.42 -10.33
N VAL A 40 3.75 -5.99 -10.12
CA VAL A 40 4.64 -6.62 -9.15
C VAL A 40 4.17 -6.35 -7.72
N TRP A 41 3.70 -5.13 -7.43
CA TRP A 41 3.03 -4.83 -6.15
C TRP A 41 1.83 -5.75 -5.93
N PHE A 42 0.95 -5.87 -6.92
CA PHE A 42 -0.22 -6.74 -6.83
C PHE A 42 0.16 -8.21 -6.60
N ALA A 43 1.22 -8.69 -7.26
CA ALA A 43 1.75 -10.04 -7.04
C ALA A 43 2.28 -10.23 -5.61
N ALA A 44 2.89 -9.21 -5.02
CA ALA A 44 3.37 -9.24 -3.63
C ALA A 44 2.23 -9.20 -2.59
N ILE A 45 1.08 -8.61 -2.92
CA ILE A 45 -0.10 -8.59 -2.04
C ILE A 45 -0.72 -9.98 -1.87
N ILE A 46 -0.73 -10.83 -2.90
CA ILE A 46 -1.34 -12.17 -2.84
C ILE A 46 -0.80 -13.01 -1.67
N PRO A 47 0.51 -13.24 -1.51
CA PRO A 47 1.03 -13.97 -0.36
C PRO A 47 0.76 -13.25 0.97
N LYS A 48 0.74 -11.91 1.00
CA LYS A 48 0.37 -11.15 2.22
C LYS A 48 -1.03 -11.51 2.69
N ILE A 49 -2.00 -11.54 1.77
CA ILE A 49 -3.38 -11.92 2.07
C ILE A 49 -3.44 -13.35 2.60
N VAL A 50 -2.69 -14.29 2.01
CA VAL A 50 -2.63 -15.68 2.51
C VAL A 50 -2.11 -15.73 3.95
N LEU A 51 -1.04 -14.99 4.27
CA LEU A 51 -0.51 -14.90 5.64
C LEU A 51 -1.49 -14.23 6.61
N ASP A 52 -2.28 -13.26 6.13
CA ASP A 52 -3.32 -12.58 6.92
C ASP A 52 -4.47 -13.49 7.31
N TYR A 53 -4.82 -14.46 6.47
CA TYR A 53 -5.86 -15.43 6.81
C TYR A 53 -5.33 -16.63 7.61
N LEU A 54 -4.12 -17.11 7.34
CA LEU A 54 -3.63 -18.37 7.91
C LEU A 54 -2.83 -18.21 9.21
N LEU A 55 -2.02 -17.16 9.33
CA LEU A 55 -1.01 -17.05 10.40
C LEU A 55 -1.29 -15.89 11.36
N THR A 56 -1.68 -14.74 10.81
CA THR A 56 -1.84 -13.49 11.57
C THR A 56 -2.87 -13.57 12.70
N PRO A 57 -4.04 -14.23 12.55
CA PRO A 57 -5.04 -14.31 13.62
C PRO A 57 -4.52 -15.09 14.83
N ASN A 58 -3.85 -16.22 14.58
CA ASN A 58 -3.28 -17.06 15.64
C ASN A 58 -2.16 -16.33 16.38
N LEU A 59 -1.29 -15.63 15.65
CA LEU A 59 -0.23 -14.81 16.24
C LEU A 59 -0.82 -13.65 17.05
N SER A 60 -1.86 -12.98 16.54
CA SER A 60 -2.54 -11.89 17.23
C SER A 60 -3.19 -12.35 18.53
N LEU A 61 -3.91 -13.47 18.51
CA LEU A 61 -4.52 -14.03 19.72
C LEU A 61 -3.48 -14.45 20.76
N TRP A 62 -2.41 -15.10 20.32
CA TRP A 62 -1.33 -15.53 21.20
C TRP A 62 -0.59 -14.35 21.83
N THR A 63 -0.15 -13.38 21.02
CA THR A 63 0.57 -12.19 21.51
C THR A 63 -0.28 -11.36 22.47
N MET A 64 -1.56 -11.14 22.15
CA MET A 64 -2.51 -10.45 23.02
C MET A 64 -2.68 -11.16 24.37
N LYS A 65 -2.77 -12.49 24.36
CA LYS A 65 -2.92 -13.31 25.59
C LYS A 65 -1.66 -13.28 26.47
N VAL A 66 -0.48 -13.31 25.87
CA VAL A 66 0.79 -13.44 26.60
C VAL A 66 1.35 -12.10 27.06
N TYR A 67 1.28 -11.06 26.22
CA TYR A 67 1.99 -9.80 26.46
C TYR A 67 1.08 -8.59 26.71
N GLY A 68 -0.25 -8.75 26.53
CA GLY A 68 -1.20 -7.65 26.65
C GLY A 68 -1.13 -6.65 25.50
N PHE A 69 -2.06 -5.68 25.48
CA PHE A 69 -2.34 -4.85 24.30
C PHE A 69 -1.14 -4.05 23.75
N PRO A 70 -0.42 -3.21 24.53
CA PRO A 70 0.61 -2.34 23.95
C PRO A 70 1.77 -3.13 23.34
N THR A 71 2.23 -4.16 24.05
CA THR A 71 3.35 -5.01 23.62
C THR A 71 2.95 -5.89 22.44
N ALA A 72 1.73 -6.44 22.44
CA ALA A 72 1.22 -7.22 21.32
C ALA A 72 1.15 -6.37 20.03
N GLN A 73 0.69 -5.11 20.12
CA GLN A 73 0.65 -4.22 18.96
C GLN A 73 2.05 -3.90 18.42
N PHE A 74 3.05 -3.72 19.27
CA PHE A 74 4.44 -3.54 18.83
C PHE A 74 4.97 -4.78 18.09
N ILE A 75 4.79 -5.97 18.67
CA ILE A 75 5.23 -7.24 18.07
C ILE A 75 4.53 -7.49 16.73
N LEU A 76 3.21 -7.31 16.69
CA LEU A 76 2.42 -7.49 15.47
C LEU A 76 2.80 -6.45 14.41
N GLY A 77 3.00 -5.19 14.79
CA GLY A 77 3.48 -4.14 13.90
C GLY A 77 4.84 -4.48 13.28
N ALA A 78 5.80 -4.93 14.08
CA ALA A 78 7.10 -5.37 13.61
C ALA A 78 7.00 -6.58 12.65
N TYR A 79 6.19 -7.58 13.00
CA TYR A 79 5.93 -8.74 12.14
C TYR A 79 5.29 -8.34 10.80
N VAL A 80 4.25 -7.52 10.84
CA VAL A 80 3.53 -7.06 9.65
C VAL A 80 4.40 -6.17 8.77
N GLY A 81 5.23 -5.31 9.39
CA GLY A 81 6.20 -4.48 8.68
C GLY A 81 7.26 -5.32 7.99
N LEU A 82 7.93 -6.22 8.73
CA LEU A 82 9.01 -7.06 8.20
C LEU A 82 8.54 -7.96 7.07
N ARG A 83 7.40 -8.66 7.23
CA ARG A 83 6.88 -9.52 6.16
C ARG A 83 6.49 -8.69 4.92
N THR A 84 6.03 -7.46 5.11
CA THR A 84 5.66 -6.56 4.01
C THR A 84 6.90 -6.14 3.25
N GLY A 85 7.94 -5.67 3.95
CA GLY A 85 9.24 -5.33 3.36
C GLY A 85 9.85 -6.51 2.61
N LEU A 86 9.88 -7.70 3.22
CA LEU A 86 10.42 -8.92 2.59
C LEU A 86 9.68 -9.31 1.31
N LEU A 87 8.34 -9.30 1.33
CA LEU A 87 7.54 -9.71 0.18
C LEU A 87 7.58 -8.67 -0.93
N GLU A 88 7.40 -7.39 -0.61
CA GLU A 88 7.35 -6.34 -1.62
C GLU A 88 8.74 -6.09 -2.25
N CYS A 89 9.79 -5.96 -1.44
CA CYS A 89 11.15 -5.81 -1.95
C CYS A 89 11.67 -7.09 -2.60
N GLY A 90 11.32 -8.26 -2.07
CA GLY A 90 11.67 -9.56 -2.66
C GLY A 90 11.06 -9.75 -4.05
N PHE A 91 9.78 -9.45 -4.22
CA PHE A 91 9.13 -9.51 -5.54
C PHE A 91 9.67 -8.45 -6.49
N ALA A 92 9.95 -7.23 -6.01
CA ALA A 92 10.62 -6.20 -6.80
C ALA A 92 12.01 -6.67 -7.27
N TYR A 93 12.79 -7.32 -6.40
CA TYR A 93 14.09 -7.88 -6.72
C TYR A 93 13.98 -9.00 -7.77
N LEU A 94 13.06 -9.94 -7.59
CA LEU A 94 12.82 -11.02 -8.56
C LEU A 94 12.36 -10.49 -9.92
N ALA A 95 11.58 -9.42 -9.94
CA ALA A 95 11.16 -8.77 -11.18
C ALA A 95 12.35 -8.07 -11.87
N LEU A 96 13.02 -7.16 -11.17
CA LEU A 96 14.10 -6.32 -11.72
C LEU A 96 15.38 -7.11 -12.03
N SER A 97 15.62 -8.23 -11.36
CA SER A 97 16.78 -9.09 -11.63
C SER A 97 16.69 -9.86 -12.96
N LYS A 98 15.56 -9.83 -13.67
CA LYS A 98 15.44 -10.44 -15.00
C LYS A 98 16.26 -9.65 -16.03
N SER A 99 16.98 -10.36 -16.91
CA SER A 99 17.96 -9.77 -17.85
C SER A 99 17.44 -8.62 -18.72
N ARG A 100 16.17 -8.64 -19.12
CA ARG A 100 15.54 -7.54 -19.89
C ARG A 100 15.32 -6.26 -19.05
N LEU A 101 15.22 -6.39 -17.73
CA LEU A 101 14.91 -5.31 -16.79
C LEU A 101 16.16 -4.79 -16.07
N GLN A 102 17.24 -5.57 -16.06
CA GLN A 102 18.57 -5.10 -15.67
C GLN A 102 19.09 -3.95 -16.54
N GLY A 103 18.58 -3.83 -17.78
CA GLY A 103 18.88 -2.74 -18.70
C GLY A 103 18.06 -1.47 -18.47
N PHE A 104 17.22 -1.41 -17.43
CA PHE A 104 16.47 -0.19 -17.10
C PHE A 104 17.43 0.97 -16.83
N SER A 105 17.05 2.15 -17.30
CA SER A 105 17.60 3.42 -16.85
C SER A 105 17.11 3.77 -15.45
N LEU A 106 17.77 4.72 -14.78
CA LEU A 106 17.31 5.23 -13.49
C LEU A 106 15.88 5.81 -13.56
N ASP A 107 15.53 6.44 -14.68
CA ASP A 107 14.19 6.98 -14.90
C ASP A 107 13.13 5.89 -15.03
N GLU A 108 13.46 4.77 -15.66
CA GLU A 108 12.59 3.59 -15.79
C GLU A 108 12.44 2.84 -14.47
N ALA A 109 13.51 2.70 -13.69
CA ALA A 109 13.48 2.14 -12.34
C ALA A 109 12.65 3.03 -11.39
N THR A 110 12.78 4.36 -11.51
CA THR A 110 11.94 5.30 -10.74
C THR A 110 10.47 5.19 -11.18
N ALA A 111 10.20 5.08 -12.49
CA ALA A 111 8.85 4.89 -13.00
C ALA A 111 8.22 3.57 -12.51
N PHE A 112 9.02 2.49 -12.39
CA PHE A 112 8.60 1.24 -11.77
C PHE A 112 8.18 1.47 -10.30
N GLY A 113 9.02 2.13 -9.50
CA GLY A 113 8.71 2.40 -8.09
C GLY A 113 7.48 3.31 -7.91
N ILE A 114 7.32 4.31 -8.76
CA ILE A 114 6.10 5.13 -8.81
C ILE A 114 4.89 4.27 -9.14
N GLY A 115 4.99 3.40 -10.15
CA GLY A 115 3.94 2.46 -10.50
C GLY A 115 3.52 1.57 -9.33
N PHE A 116 4.51 1.04 -8.62
CA PHE A 116 4.34 0.20 -7.43
C PHE A 116 3.48 0.91 -6.36
N GLY A 117 3.90 2.09 -5.91
CA GLY A 117 3.15 2.86 -4.90
C GLY A 117 1.84 3.50 -5.40
N SER A 118 1.77 3.84 -6.68
CA SER A 118 0.56 4.42 -7.27
C SER A 118 -0.57 3.40 -7.35
N PHE A 119 -0.25 2.16 -7.70
CA PHE A 119 -1.24 1.08 -7.74
C PHE A 119 -1.77 0.77 -6.35
N GLU A 120 -0.93 0.77 -5.31
CA GLU A 120 -1.40 0.69 -3.93
C GLU A 120 -2.42 1.79 -3.62
N ALA A 121 -2.05 3.05 -3.87
CA ALA A 121 -2.90 4.19 -3.53
C ALA A 121 -4.26 4.14 -4.26
N ILE A 122 -4.25 3.76 -5.54
CA ILE A 122 -5.46 3.64 -6.35
C ILE A 122 -6.31 2.43 -5.92
N LEU A 123 -5.70 1.25 -5.77
CA LEU A 123 -6.42 0.00 -5.47
C LEU A 123 -6.93 -0.06 -4.04
N LEU A 124 -6.33 0.66 -3.10
CA LEU A 124 -6.88 0.82 -1.75
C LEU A 124 -7.92 1.96 -1.70
N GLY A 125 -7.72 3.03 -2.46
CA GLY A 125 -8.66 4.15 -2.53
C GLY A 125 -10.00 3.76 -3.16
N PHE A 126 -9.99 2.92 -4.19
CA PHE A 126 -11.21 2.59 -4.95
C PHE A 126 -12.28 1.82 -4.14
N PRO A 127 -11.94 0.73 -3.41
CA PRO A 127 -12.91 0.06 -2.54
C PRO A 127 -13.43 0.96 -1.41
N ALA A 128 -12.55 1.78 -0.82
CA ALA A 128 -12.93 2.73 0.21
C ALA A 128 -13.90 3.80 -0.32
N LEU A 129 -13.69 4.29 -1.55
CA LEU A 129 -14.61 5.21 -2.23
C LEU A 129 -15.99 4.59 -2.41
N ILE A 130 -16.04 3.36 -2.95
CA ILE A 130 -17.29 2.63 -3.16
C ILE A 130 -18.02 2.44 -1.83
N GLN A 131 -17.31 2.01 -0.78
CA GLN A 131 -17.90 1.78 0.53
C GLN A 131 -18.57 3.04 1.08
N ILE A 132 -17.88 4.19 1.02
CA ILE A 132 -18.44 5.48 1.49
C ILE A 132 -19.64 5.89 0.62
N MET A 133 -19.53 5.77 -0.71
CA MET A 133 -20.62 6.12 -1.63
C MET A 133 -21.87 5.28 -1.39
N VAL A 134 -21.73 3.97 -1.12
CA VAL A 134 -22.85 3.06 -0.84
C VAL A 134 -23.61 3.52 0.40
N PHE A 135 -22.92 3.87 1.49
CA PHE A 135 -23.58 4.34 2.72
C PHE A 135 -24.15 5.76 2.60
N ILE A 136 -23.56 6.63 1.77
CA ILE A 136 -24.14 7.95 1.46
C ILE A 136 -25.44 7.78 0.63
N ALA A 137 -25.41 6.93 -0.39
CA ALA A 137 -26.54 6.71 -1.30
C ALA A 137 -27.69 5.96 -0.62
N ASN A 138 -27.38 5.02 0.28
CA ASN A 138 -28.37 4.26 1.01
C ASN A 138 -27.97 4.05 2.49
N PRO A 139 -28.25 5.06 3.36
CA PRO A 139 -27.94 4.95 4.79
C PRO A 139 -28.68 3.81 5.49
N SER A 140 -29.81 3.35 4.94
CA SER A 140 -30.60 2.26 5.55
C SER A 140 -29.87 0.92 5.57
N LEU A 141 -28.84 0.75 4.74
CA LEU A 141 -27.97 -0.43 4.74
C LEU A 141 -27.24 -0.62 6.08
N LEU A 142 -27.02 0.44 6.85
CA LEU A 142 -26.45 0.34 8.20
C LEU A 142 -27.33 -0.48 9.15
N ASN A 143 -28.66 -0.47 8.94
CA ASN A 143 -29.59 -1.23 9.76
C ASN A 143 -29.56 -2.74 9.46
N LEU A 144 -28.99 -3.16 8.32
CA LEU A 144 -28.84 -4.57 7.95
C LEU A 144 -27.59 -5.21 8.56
N LEU A 145 -26.66 -4.40 9.07
CA LEU A 145 -25.43 -4.88 9.67
C LEU A 145 -25.67 -5.40 11.10
N PRO A 146 -24.99 -6.48 11.52
CA PRO A 146 -24.93 -6.86 12.92
C PRO A 146 -24.51 -5.69 13.81
N GLN A 147 -25.05 -5.60 15.03
CA GLN A 147 -24.87 -4.45 15.92
C GLN A 147 -23.39 -4.04 16.11
N THR A 148 -22.50 -5.02 16.26
CA THR A 148 -21.05 -4.79 16.41
C THR A 148 -20.41 -4.19 15.16
N GLN A 149 -20.75 -4.69 13.97
CA GLN A 149 -20.26 -4.17 12.69
C GLN A 149 -20.84 -2.78 12.40
N ARG A 150 -22.11 -2.57 12.70
CA ARG A 150 -22.78 -1.29 12.56
C ARG A 150 -22.08 -0.20 13.37
N GLN A 151 -21.80 -0.45 14.65
CA GLN A 151 -21.09 0.51 15.50
C GLN A 151 -19.70 0.86 14.93
N MET A 152 -18.97 -0.14 14.43
CA MET A 152 -17.66 0.09 13.81
C MET A 152 -17.78 0.97 12.56
N VAL A 153 -18.70 0.65 11.65
CA VAL A 153 -18.92 1.44 10.42
C VAL A 153 -19.40 2.85 10.76
N GLU A 154 -20.35 3.00 11.68
CA GLU A 154 -20.84 4.32 12.11
C GLU A 154 -19.72 5.17 12.73
N SER A 155 -18.82 4.58 13.52
CA SER A 155 -17.66 5.30 14.05
C SER A 155 -16.72 5.79 12.95
N GLN A 156 -16.48 4.97 11.92
CA GLN A 156 -15.66 5.34 10.76
C GLN A 156 -16.32 6.44 9.94
N LEU A 157 -17.64 6.35 9.71
CA LEU A 157 -18.41 7.33 8.93
C LEU A 157 -18.65 8.65 9.66
N ASN A 158 -18.35 8.73 10.95
CA ASN A 158 -18.45 9.94 11.77
C ASN A 158 -17.08 10.44 12.26
N LEU A 159 -15.98 9.96 11.65
CA LEU A 159 -14.65 10.48 11.93
C LEU A 159 -14.59 12.00 11.70
N HIS A 160 -13.80 12.67 12.55
CA HIS A 160 -13.56 14.10 12.45
C HIS A 160 -12.94 14.45 11.07
N THR A 161 -13.19 15.66 10.57
CA THR A 161 -12.72 16.11 9.24
C THR A 161 -11.20 16.05 9.07
N TRP A 162 -10.44 16.16 10.16
CA TRP A 162 -8.98 15.90 10.16
C TRP A 162 -8.61 14.48 9.73
N GLY A 163 -9.51 13.50 9.90
CA GLY A 163 -9.36 12.13 9.41
C GLY A 163 -9.40 12.01 7.88
N VAL A 164 -9.81 13.07 7.15
CA VAL A 164 -9.80 13.10 5.69
C VAL A 164 -8.39 13.17 5.13
N THR A 165 -7.51 13.94 5.77
CA THR A 165 -6.15 14.21 5.24
C THR A 165 -5.16 13.11 5.57
N ALA A 166 -5.38 12.36 6.67
CA ALA A 166 -4.43 11.34 7.12
C ALA A 166 -4.15 10.26 6.06
N PRO A 167 -5.15 9.65 5.37
CA PRO A 167 -4.89 8.69 4.31
C PRO A 167 -4.17 9.27 3.09
N ILE A 168 -4.34 10.57 2.82
CA ILE A 168 -3.69 11.24 1.69
C ILE A 168 -2.19 11.40 1.99
N PHE A 169 -1.85 11.91 3.17
CA PHE A 169 -0.45 12.04 3.61
C PHE A 169 0.23 10.68 3.73
N ASP A 170 -0.48 9.66 4.24
CA ASP A 170 0.02 8.28 4.26
C ASP A 170 0.43 7.85 2.84
N LYS A 171 -0.46 7.97 1.85
CA LYS A 171 -0.12 7.55 0.48
C LYS A 171 0.95 8.38 -0.21
N ILE A 172 1.08 9.66 0.11
CA ILE A 172 2.23 10.46 -0.34
C ILE A 172 3.53 9.87 0.25
N PHE A 173 3.57 9.60 1.55
CA PHE A 173 4.75 9.05 2.21
C PHE A 173 5.07 7.64 1.70
N THR A 174 4.08 6.75 1.63
CA THR A 174 4.23 5.39 1.11
C THR A 174 4.75 5.40 -0.32
N LEU A 175 4.30 6.34 -1.18
CA LEU A 175 4.84 6.49 -2.53
C LEU A 175 6.35 6.80 -2.52
N PHE A 176 6.80 7.73 -1.67
CA PHE A 176 8.23 8.02 -1.54
C PHE A 176 9.03 6.82 -1.04
N VAL A 177 8.49 6.07 -0.07
CA VAL A 177 9.10 4.84 0.43
C VAL A 177 9.23 3.82 -0.70
N HIS A 178 8.18 3.56 -1.48
CA HIS A 178 8.21 2.64 -2.61
C HIS A 178 9.23 3.00 -3.67
N ILE A 179 9.33 4.29 -4.01
CA ILE A 179 10.35 4.77 -4.95
C ILE A 179 11.74 4.50 -4.38
N PHE A 180 11.98 4.88 -3.12
CA PHE A 180 13.27 4.72 -2.47
C PHE A 180 13.69 3.25 -2.36
N THR A 181 12.82 2.37 -1.84
CA THR A 181 13.11 0.94 -1.68
C THR A 181 13.30 0.25 -3.03
N THR A 182 12.50 0.59 -4.05
CA THR A 182 12.70 0.10 -5.42
C THR A 182 14.07 0.50 -5.96
N LEU A 183 14.50 1.74 -5.75
CA LEU A 183 15.81 2.21 -6.22
C LEU A 183 16.97 1.52 -5.49
N LEU A 184 16.80 1.21 -4.19
CA LEU A 184 17.75 0.39 -3.45
C LEU A 184 17.82 -1.05 -3.99
N VAL A 185 16.67 -1.68 -4.24
CA VAL A 185 16.59 -3.00 -4.89
C VAL A 185 17.29 -2.97 -6.25
N PHE A 186 17.01 -1.96 -7.07
CA PHE A 186 17.64 -1.78 -8.37
C PHE A 186 19.16 -1.58 -8.27
N SER A 187 19.63 -0.75 -7.32
CA SER A 187 21.05 -0.56 -7.01
C SER A 187 21.72 -1.87 -6.59
N SER A 188 21.05 -2.68 -5.77
CA SER A 188 21.56 -3.98 -5.31
C SER A 188 21.88 -4.91 -6.49
N ILE A 189 21.06 -4.88 -7.54
CA ILE A 189 21.18 -5.71 -8.73
C ILE A 189 22.33 -5.20 -9.61
N ILE A 190 22.33 -3.92 -9.94
CA ILE A 190 23.35 -3.33 -10.83
C ILE A 190 24.74 -3.40 -10.20
N ARG A 191 24.84 -3.06 -8.92
CA ARG A 191 26.13 -2.99 -8.20
C ARG A 191 26.54 -4.33 -7.60
N ARG A 192 25.68 -5.36 -7.66
CA ARG A 192 25.85 -6.66 -7.00
C ARG A 192 26.15 -6.52 -5.50
N ARG A 193 25.45 -5.59 -4.84
CA ARG A 193 25.61 -5.27 -3.42
C ARG A 193 24.37 -5.70 -2.64
N PRO A 194 24.38 -6.86 -1.95
CA PRO A 194 23.20 -7.35 -1.24
C PRO A 194 22.79 -6.47 -0.06
N LEU A 195 23.71 -5.63 0.46
CA LEU A 195 23.41 -4.65 1.51
C LEU A 195 22.34 -3.64 1.08
N ASP A 196 22.29 -3.27 -0.20
CA ASP A 196 21.28 -2.33 -0.71
C ASP A 196 19.89 -2.99 -0.67
N LEU A 197 19.79 -4.29 -0.92
CA LEU A 197 18.53 -5.05 -0.78
C LEU A 197 18.11 -5.17 0.68
N LEU A 198 19.05 -5.42 1.59
CA LEU A 198 18.77 -5.44 3.03
C LEU A 198 18.32 -4.08 3.55
N GLY A 199 18.88 -2.99 3.06
CA GLY A 199 18.45 -1.63 3.42
C GLY A 199 17.07 -1.25 2.86
N ALA A 200 16.56 -1.98 1.87
CA ALA A 200 15.21 -1.77 1.35
C ALA A 200 14.12 -2.46 2.19
N ILE A 201 14.49 -3.50 2.95
CA ILE A 201 13.61 -4.33 3.79
C ILE A 201 13.52 -3.73 5.20
#